data_AF-A0A3L8DSI3-F1
#
_entry.id   AF-A0A3L8DSI3-F1
#
_cell.length_a   1.000
_cell.length_b   1.000
_cell.length_c   1.000
_cell.angle_alpha   90.00
_cell.angle_beta   90.00
_cell.angle_gamma   90.00
#
_symmetry.space_group_name_H-M   'P 1'
#
loop_
_entity.id
_entity.type
_entity.pdbx_description
1 polymer ?
#
loop_
_entity_poly.entity_id
_entity_poly.type
_entity_poly.pdbx_seq_one_letter_code
_entity_poly.pdbx_strand_id
1 'polypeptide(L)'
;MQTRICKLDNESISSIESSRRANDELADGDVIRKDTMNNSINADSCAGFSVVERNAVLKVLEACADSLVVYRNTLKQEATMKERPLFEIGISETLIPQSLSGDPTMMDSRRATAREKLRRDSLYVSDIIQELRREISERGTIGVLIKEIERITSMEKRGRLLTEENERIRTIATELQRAIVDKKASNEKEEERLTGRLTSMRDETERLKLIKDVEMRYVRAWEKARREQNVLRYELEMDERQETLNDHRICERNENCVNGALTRYQTRRMAFIKNRIEQWRQRYDREGEMHEKQICKVRNEIEDARKYLEKLTTEYRSNQQFIDTYLAEQAALKRQKEHEVHVERSTIRIQAWWRGIMVRRKLGPYRPEEKKKKRAIKTKK
;
A
#
# COMPACT_ATOMS: atom_id res chain seq x y z
N MET A 1 -14.32 -1.82 -2.34
CA MET A 1 -14.60 -0.75 -3.34
C MET A 1 -13.29 -0.26 -3.95
N GLN A 2 -12.70 -1.01 -4.89
CA GLN A 2 -11.57 -0.55 -5.71
C GLN A 2 -11.27 -1.59 -6.79
N THR A 3 -12.03 -1.53 -7.89
CA THR A 3 -11.72 -2.16 -9.18
C THR A 3 -12.66 -1.58 -10.22
N ARG A 4 -12.44 -0.32 -10.61
CA ARG A 4 -13.15 0.29 -11.76
C ARG A 4 -12.51 1.59 -12.27
N ILE A 5 -11.19 1.63 -12.45
CA ILE A 5 -10.55 2.74 -13.18
C ILE A 5 -9.33 2.19 -13.93
N CYS A 6 -9.56 1.49 -15.04
CA CYS A 6 -8.55 1.18 -16.07
C CYS A 6 -9.27 0.71 -17.34
N LYS A 7 -10.16 1.53 -17.92
CA LYS A 7 -10.72 1.32 -19.27
C LYS A 7 -11.28 2.62 -19.86
N LEU A 8 -10.48 3.68 -19.88
CA LEU A 8 -10.70 4.84 -20.74
C LEU A 8 -9.30 5.43 -20.91
N ASP A 9 -8.70 5.22 -22.08
CA ASP A 9 -7.57 6.00 -22.65
C ASP A 9 -6.93 5.20 -23.80
N ASN A 10 -7.74 4.74 -24.76
CA ASN A 10 -7.19 4.16 -26.00
C ASN A 10 -8.03 4.45 -27.27
N GLU A 11 -8.96 5.42 -27.23
CA GLU A 11 -9.81 5.77 -28.38
C GLU A 11 -9.82 7.27 -28.73
N SER A 12 -8.82 8.06 -28.33
CA SER A 12 -8.81 9.50 -28.65
C SER A 12 -7.57 10.01 -29.39
N ILE A 13 -6.75 9.12 -29.96
CA ILE A 13 -5.60 9.49 -30.80
C ILE A 13 -5.75 8.95 -32.23
N SER A 14 -6.98 8.94 -32.78
CA SER A 14 -7.23 8.55 -34.19
C SER A 14 -8.19 9.48 -34.93
N SER A 15 -8.35 10.74 -34.52
CA SER A 15 -9.35 11.65 -35.16
C SER A 15 -8.91 13.07 -35.45
N ILE A 16 -7.61 13.41 -35.42
CA ILE A 16 -7.16 14.77 -35.80
C ILE A 16 -6.00 14.74 -36.81
N GLU A 17 -6.10 13.87 -37.82
CA GLU A 17 -5.16 13.86 -38.96
C GLU A 17 -5.81 13.59 -40.32
N SER A 18 -7.10 13.92 -40.52
CA SER A 18 -7.79 13.69 -41.81
C SER A 18 -8.62 14.86 -42.34
N SER A 19 -8.21 16.10 -42.11
CA SER A 19 -8.82 17.27 -42.78
C SER A 19 -7.81 18.22 -43.42
N ARG A 20 -6.90 17.67 -44.22
CA ARG A 20 -6.12 18.43 -45.23
C ARG A 20 -6.15 17.71 -46.57
N ARG A 21 -7.31 17.71 -47.22
CA ARG A 21 -7.45 17.64 -48.68
C ARG A 21 -8.76 18.33 -49.07
N ALA A 22 -8.65 19.51 -49.65
CA ALA A 22 -9.55 20.03 -50.67
C ALA A 22 -9.04 21.41 -51.11
N ASN A 23 -9.12 21.66 -52.42
CA ASN A 23 -9.04 22.93 -53.12
C ASN A 23 -7.69 23.27 -53.77
N ASP A 24 -7.39 22.55 -54.87
CA ASP A 24 -6.84 23.15 -56.08
C ASP A 24 -8.01 23.31 -57.06
N GLU A 25 -8.42 24.55 -57.37
CA GLU A 25 -9.08 24.89 -58.64
C GLU A 25 -9.08 26.41 -58.89
N LEU A 26 -8.49 26.76 -60.04
CA LEU A 26 -8.65 27.90 -60.95
C LEU A 26 -9.46 29.16 -60.56
N ALA A 27 -8.86 30.32 -60.82
CA ALA A 27 -9.34 31.40 -61.73
C ALA A 27 -8.24 32.50 -61.80
N ASP A 28 -7.71 32.82 -62.98
CA ASP A 28 -8.13 33.96 -63.85
C ASP A 28 -7.85 35.31 -63.16
N GLY A 29 -7.12 36.29 -63.67
CA GLY A 29 -6.52 36.63 -64.94
C GLY A 29 -6.24 38.13 -64.81
N ASP A 30 -5.16 38.69 -65.38
CA ASP A 30 -5.29 40.04 -65.93
C ASP A 30 -4.21 40.42 -66.93
N VAL A 31 -4.70 41.10 -67.95
CA VAL A 31 -4.06 41.49 -69.20
C VAL A 31 -3.79 42.99 -69.09
N ILE A 32 -2.54 43.44 -69.22
CA ILE A 32 -2.27 44.85 -69.54
C ILE A 32 -1.37 44.97 -70.77
N ARG A 33 -2.04 45.44 -71.83
CA ARG A 33 -1.63 45.94 -73.14
C ARG A 33 -0.38 46.82 -73.10
N LYS A 34 0.49 46.67 -74.09
CA LYS A 34 1.37 47.73 -74.59
C LYS A 34 1.29 47.77 -76.12
N ASP A 35 0.39 48.60 -76.63
CA ASP A 35 0.49 49.21 -77.95
C ASP A 35 0.86 50.67 -77.74
N THR A 36 2.00 51.13 -78.27
CA THR A 36 2.05 52.42 -78.97
C THR A 36 3.33 52.49 -79.80
N MET A 37 3.16 52.28 -81.10
CA MET A 37 4.09 52.70 -82.14
C MET A 37 3.71 54.13 -82.53
N ASN A 38 4.69 55.00 -82.77
CA ASN A 38 4.74 55.97 -83.88
C ASN A 38 5.34 57.34 -83.53
N ASN A 39 6.00 57.84 -84.58
CA ASN A 39 6.22 59.24 -84.96
C ASN A 39 7.49 59.93 -84.44
N SER A 40 8.56 59.75 -85.21
CA SER A 40 9.51 60.83 -85.49
C SER A 40 9.34 61.24 -86.95
N ILE A 41 8.63 62.34 -87.16
CA ILE A 41 8.48 63.04 -88.44
C ILE A 41 9.76 63.83 -88.70
N ASN A 42 10.32 63.62 -89.89
CA ASN A 42 11.28 64.50 -90.55
C ASN A 42 10.74 65.93 -90.67
N ALA A 43 11.58 66.91 -90.41
CA ALA A 43 11.75 68.12 -91.21
C ALA A 43 12.83 68.96 -90.49
N ASP A 44 14.05 68.94 -90.98
CA ASP A 44 14.53 69.79 -92.06
C ASP A 44 14.49 71.29 -91.75
N SER A 45 15.70 71.85 -91.82
CA SER A 45 16.02 73.13 -92.41
C SER A 45 15.59 74.40 -91.68
N CYS A 46 16.60 75.16 -91.26
CA CYS A 46 16.60 76.61 -91.48
C CYS A 46 18.08 77.03 -91.60
N ALA A 47 18.64 77.09 -92.81
CA ALA A 47 18.62 78.27 -93.67
C ALA A 47 19.11 79.52 -92.90
N GLY A 48 20.40 79.83 -93.06
CA GLY A 48 21.05 80.96 -92.41
C GLY A 48 20.42 82.30 -92.80
N PHE A 49 20.50 83.26 -91.89
CA PHE A 49 19.89 84.59 -92.00
C PHE A 49 20.22 85.29 -93.32
N SER A 50 19.18 85.91 -93.90
CA SER A 50 19.31 86.90 -94.97
C SER A 50 20.14 88.09 -94.50
N VAL A 51 20.88 88.75 -95.41
CA VAL A 51 21.82 89.85 -95.11
C VAL A 51 21.15 91.01 -94.35
N VAL A 52 19.84 91.23 -94.56
CA VAL A 52 19.06 92.26 -93.85
C VAL A 52 18.74 91.86 -92.41
N GLU A 53 18.42 90.59 -92.19
CA GLU A 53 18.14 90.04 -90.85
C GLU A 53 19.41 89.99 -90.00
N ARG A 54 20.56 89.70 -90.62
CA ARG A 54 21.89 89.69 -89.99
C ARG A 54 22.26 91.06 -89.40
N ASN A 55 22.03 92.14 -90.14
CA ASN A 55 22.30 93.50 -89.67
C ASN A 55 21.33 93.98 -88.60
N ALA A 56 20.05 93.56 -88.64
CA ALA A 56 19.10 93.86 -87.59
C ALA A 56 19.44 93.13 -86.28
N VAL A 57 19.79 91.84 -86.36
CA VAL A 57 20.17 91.02 -85.19
C VAL A 57 21.50 91.50 -84.58
N LEU A 58 22.48 91.91 -85.40
CA LEU A 58 23.73 92.48 -84.89
C LEU A 58 23.52 93.80 -84.13
N LYS A 59 22.65 94.69 -84.62
CA LYS A 59 22.30 95.93 -83.89
C LYS A 59 21.60 95.66 -82.55
N VAL A 60 20.74 94.64 -82.50
CA VAL A 60 20.07 94.22 -81.26
C VAL A 60 21.06 93.57 -80.30
N LEU A 61 22.00 92.75 -80.78
CA LEU A 61 23.06 92.15 -79.96
C LEU A 61 24.06 93.20 -79.45
N GLU A 62 24.33 94.25 -80.22
CA GLU A 62 25.15 95.39 -79.81
C GLU A 62 24.45 96.19 -78.70
N ALA A 63 23.16 96.49 -78.86
CA ALA A 63 22.36 97.10 -77.79
C ALA A 63 22.25 96.23 -76.53
N CYS A 64 22.19 94.90 -76.67
CA CYS A 64 22.18 93.96 -75.54
C CYS A 64 23.56 93.85 -74.85
N ALA A 65 24.66 93.86 -75.62
CA ALA A 65 26.01 93.90 -75.07
C ALA A 65 26.26 95.22 -74.31
N ASP A 66 25.83 96.34 -74.87
CA ASP A 66 25.91 97.66 -74.22
C ASP A 66 25.03 97.74 -72.97
N SER A 67 23.82 97.18 -73.01
CA SER A 67 22.93 97.09 -71.85
C SER A 67 23.50 96.19 -70.74
N LEU A 68 24.20 95.11 -71.09
CA LEU A 68 24.88 94.24 -70.12
C LEU A 68 26.12 94.89 -69.51
N VAL A 69 26.85 95.71 -70.28
CA VAL A 69 27.93 96.55 -69.75
C VAL A 69 27.39 97.60 -68.77
N VAL A 70 26.23 98.19 -69.05
CA VAL A 70 25.53 99.10 -68.11
C VAL A 70 25.07 98.36 -66.85
N TYR A 71 24.47 97.16 -66.97
CA TYR A 71 24.10 96.30 -65.83
C TYR A 71 25.31 95.87 -64.98
N ARG A 72 26.47 95.66 -65.61
CA ARG A 72 27.74 95.36 -64.92
C ARG A 72 28.27 96.57 -64.15
N ASN A 73 28.05 97.78 -64.66
CA ASN A 73 28.48 99.03 -64.02
C ASN A 73 27.58 99.42 -62.84
N THR A 74 26.28 99.14 -62.90
CA THR A 74 25.36 99.32 -61.76
C THR A 74 25.61 98.30 -60.64
N LEU A 75 25.92 97.03 -60.98
CA LEU A 75 26.36 96.01 -60.01
C LEU A 75 27.73 96.29 -59.36
N LYS A 76 28.55 97.16 -59.98
CA LYS A 76 29.79 97.70 -59.40
C LYS A 76 29.55 98.91 -58.50
N GLN A 77 28.60 99.81 -58.84
CA GLN A 77 28.32 101.02 -58.08
C GLN A 77 27.66 100.78 -56.71
N GLU A 78 26.87 99.72 -56.54
CA GLU A 78 26.30 99.37 -55.24
C GLU A 78 27.29 98.67 -54.29
N ALA A 79 28.46 98.24 -54.79
CA ALA A 79 29.47 97.55 -53.98
C ALA A 79 30.40 98.52 -53.22
N THR A 80 30.53 99.78 -53.64
CA THR A 80 31.47 100.75 -53.07
C THR A 80 30.95 101.55 -51.86
N MET A 81 29.68 101.39 -51.45
CA MET A 81 29.09 102.18 -50.35
C MET A 81 29.04 101.48 -48.97
N LYS A 82 29.58 100.27 -48.82
CA LYS A 82 29.70 99.64 -47.49
C LYS A 82 30.96 98.79 -47.37
N GLU A 83 32.09 99.45 -47.15
CA GLU A 83 33.23 98.83 -46.48
C GLU A 83 33.34 99.39 -45.06
N ARG A 84 33.11 98.53 -44.07
CA ARG A 84 33.73 98.65 -42.75
C ARG A 84 34.13 97.26 -42.27
N PRO A 85 35.33 97.08 -41.67
CA PRO A 85 35.93 95.76 -41.47
C PRO A 85 35.83 95.26 -40.01
N LEU A 86 36.36 94.04 -39.80
CA LEU A 86 36.62 93.28 -38.56
C LEU A 86 35.53 92.27 -38.16
N PHE A 87 35.81 91.02 -37.76
CA PHE A 87 37.00 90.38 -37.16
C PHE A 87 37.02 88.86 -37.48
N GLU A 88 38.20 88.24 -37.41
CA GLU A 88 38.46 86.79 -37.35
C GLU A 88 37.94 86.12 -36.08
N ILE A 89 37.67 84.80 -36.13
CA ILE A 89 37.73 83.69 -35.13
C ILE A 89 36.88 82.56 -35.75
N GLY A 90 37.25 81.28 -35.89
CA GLY A 90 38.07 80.36 -35.10
C GLY A 90 37.22 79.08 -34.92
N ILE A 91 37.70 77.94 -35.39
CA ILE A 91 36.96 76.66 -35.51
C ILE A 91 36.80 75.97 -34.13
N SER A 92 35.64 75.35 -33.84
CA SER A 92 35.53 73.92 -33.43
C SER A 92 34.12 73.47 -33.03
N GLU A 93 33.64 72.48 -33.79
CA GLU A 93 33.04 71.18 -33.41
C GLU A 93 31.99 71.00 -32.29
N THR A 94 30.94 70.28 -32.73
CA THR A 94 30.01 69.37 -32.03
C THR A 94 28.62 69.87 -31.62
N LEU A 95 27.65 69.01 -31.98
CA LEU A 95 26.28 68.81 -31.49
C LEU A 95 25.12 69.34 -32.35
N ILE A 96 24.52 68.37 -33.06
CA ILE A 96 23.08 68.06 -33.18
C ILE A 96 22.13 69.27 -33.27
N PRO A 97 21.52 69.53 -34.44
CA PRO A 97 20.60 70.66 -34.60
C PRO A 97 19.17 70.29 -34.19
N GLN A 98 18.65 70.96 -33.17
CA GLN A 98 17.22 71.19 -32.99
C GLN A 98 16.92 72.69 -33.13
N SER A 99 16.25 73.00 -34.24
CA SER A 99 15.19 74.00 -34.41
C SER A 99 15.40 75.47 -34.01
N LEU A 100 15.24 76.31 -35.04
CA LEU A 100 14.49 77.59 -35.04
C LEU A 100 15.04 78.75 -34.20
N SER A 101 15.94 79.53 -34.81
CA SER A 101 16.09 80.97 -34.55
C SER A 101 16.77 81.63 -35.74
N GLY A 102 16.15 82.67 -36.30
CA GLY A 102 16.65 83.40 -37.46
C GLY A 102 17.82 84.31 -37.08
N ASP A 103 19.03 83.86 -37.37
CA ASP A 103 20.26 84.62 -37.16
C ASP A 103 20.52 85.56 -38.38
N PRO A 104 20.77 86.88 -38.21
CA PRO A 104 20.93 87.84 -39.31
C PRO A 104 22.13 87.52 -40.22
N THR A 105 23.12 86.83 -39.66
CA THR A 105 24.37 86.41 -40.29
C THR A 105 24.15 85.43 -41.47
N MET A 106 23.12 84.58 -41.39
CA MET A 106 22.84 83.58 -42.43
C MET A 106 22.14 84.16 -43.67
N MET A 107 21.35 85.23 -43.48
CA MET A 107 20.70 85.97 -44.56
C MET A 107 21.70 86.75 -45.41
N ASP A 108 22.72 87.34 -44.79
CA ASP A 108 23.75 88.10 -45.49
C ASP A 108 24.70 87.18 -46.28
N SER A 109 25.01 85.98 -45.77
CA SER A 109 25.76 84.96 -46.51
C SER A 109 25.01 84.47 -47.75
N ARG A 110 23.70 84.19 -47.64
CA ARG A 110 22.83 83.84 -48.78
C ARG A 110 22.74 84.96 -49.83
N ARG A 111 22.65 86.21 -49.40
CA ARG A 111 22.63 87.38 -50.31
C ARG A 111 23.98 87.58 -51.00
N ALA A 112 25.09 87.35 -50.31
CA ALA A 112 26.42 87.41 -50.89
C ALA A 112 26.65 86.29 -51.93
N THR A 113 26.23 85.05 -51.64
CA THR A 113 26.30 83.94 -52.61
C THR A 113 25.40 84.16 -53.82
N ALA A 114 24.22 84.76 -53.63
CA ALA A 114 23.32 85.11 -54.74
C ALA A 114 23.92 86.19 -55.67
N ARG A 115 24.58 87.22 -55.10
CA ARG A 115 25.26 88.26 -55.88
C ARG A 115 26.44 87.72 -56.68
N GLU A 116 27.22 86.81 -56.08
CA GLU A 116 28.37 86.19 -56.74
C GLU A 116 27.95 85.23 -57.86
N LYS A 117 26.84 84.50 -57.66
CA LYS A 117 26.20 83.74 -58.74
C LYS A 117 25.75 84.67 -59.87
N LEU A 118 25.08 85.77 -59.57
CA LEU A 118 24.60 86.74 -60.56
C LEU A 118 25.75 87.39 -61.36
N ARG A 119 26.90 87.66 -60.72
CA ARG A 119 28.11 88.14 -61.40
C ARG A 119 28.70 87.11 -62.36
N ARG A 120 28.80 85.84 -61.93
CA ARG A 120 29.27 84.74 -62.79
C ARG A 120 28.33 84.49 -63.96
N ASP A 121 27.03 84.52 -63.70
CA ASP A 121 26.00 84.37 -64.73
C ASP A 121 26.04 85.55 -65.73
N SER A 122 26.27 86.78 -65.26
CA SER A 122 26.43 87.97 -66.11
C SER A 122 27.68 87.92 -67.00
N LEU A 123 28.83 87.44 -66.49
CA LEU A 123 30.04 87.25 -67.28
C LEU A 123 29.85 86.16 -68.34
N TYR A 124 29.27 85.03 -67.93
CA TYR A 124 28.98 83.91 -68.81
C TYR A 124 28.00 84.28 -69.94
N VAL A 125 26.95 85.07 -69.66
CA VAL A 125 26.03 85.59 -70.69
C VAL A 125 26.73 86.60 -71.60
N SER A 126 27.60 87.45 -71.06
CA SER A 126 28.41 88.40 -71.85
C SER A 126 29.33 87.67 -72.84
N ASP A 127 30.00 86.59 -72.39
CA ASP A 127 30.90 85.80 -73.22
C ASP A 127 30.13 85.06 -74.33
N ILE A 128 28.93 84.51 -74.03
CA ILE A 128 28.04 83.89 -75.03
C ILE A 128 27.57 84.92 -76.06
N ILE A 129 27.21 86.14 -75.64
CA ILE A 129 26.76 87.20 -76.56
C ILE A 129 27.89 87.70 -77.45
N GLN A 130 29.12 87.79 -76.94
CA GLN A 130 30.30 88.10 -77.76
C GLN A 130 30.64 86.99 -78.75
N GLU A 131 30.52 85.74 -78.33
CA GLU A 131 30.73 84.56 -79.17
C GLU A 131 29.66 84.45 -80.28
N LEU A 132 28.40 84.71 -79.94
CA LEU A 132 27.26 84.76 -80.87
C LEU A 132 27.38 85.94 -81.86
N ARG A 133 27.85 87.11 -81.39
CA ARG A 133 28.17 88.25 -82.26
C ARG A 133 29.21 87.88 -83.30
N ARG A 134 30.26 87.17 -82.90
CA ARG A 134 31.33 86.70 -83.79
C ARG A 134 30.80 85.69 -84.81
N GLU A 135 30.03 84.71 -84.35
CA GLU A 135 29.46 83.67 -85.21
C GLU A 135 28.43 84.20 -86.24
N ILE A 136 27.59 85.15 -85.85
CA ILE A 136 26.62 85.80 -86.74
C ILE A 136 27.32 86.71 -87.76
N SER A 137 28.41 87.38 -87.36
CA SER A 137 29.21 88.22 -88.25
C SER A 137 29.97 87.41 -89.32
N GLU A 138 30.49 86.23 -88.94
CA GLU A 138 31.36 85.42 -89.80
C GLU A 138 30.64 84.33 -90.60
N ARG A 139 29.62 83.69 -90.02
CA ARG A 139 29.00 82.47 -90.57
C ARG A 139 27.47 82.55 -90.69
N GLY A 140 26.85 83.59 -90.13
CA GLY A 140 25.39 83.80 -90.20
C GLY A 140 24.55 82.67 -89.59
N THR A 141 25.12 81.90 -88.66
CA THR A 141 24.49 80.74 -88.01
C THR A 141 24.43 80.96 -86.49
N ILE A 142 23.48 80.34 -85.78
CA ILE A 142 23.31 80.46 -84.32
C ILE A 142 23.83 79.21 -83.58
N GLY A 143 24.92 78.61 -84.07
CA GLY A 143 25.42 77.32 -83.57
C GLY A 143 25.95 77.38 -82.13
N VAL A 144 26.55 78.49 -81.71
CA VAL A 144 27.04 78.74 -80.35
C VAL A 144 25.89 78.75 -79.36
N LEU A 145 24.80 79.47 -79.66
CA LEU A 145 23.64 79.49 -78.79
C LEU A 145 22.93 78.12 -78.79
N ILE A 146 22.87 77.42 -79.93
CA ILE A 146 22.29 76.07 -80.00
C ILE A 146 23.09 75.09 -79.12
N LYS A 147 24.42 75.05 -79.25
CA LYS A 147 25.30 74.20 -78.41
C LYS A 147 25.19 74.54 -76.93
N GLU A 148 25.09 75.83 -76.61
CA GLU A 148 24.99 76.27 -75.23
C GLU A 148 23.61 75.99 -74.62
N ILE A 149 22.53 76.16 -75.40
CA ILE A 149 21.19 75.71 -75.04
C ILE A 149 21.17 74.19 -74.87
N GLU A 150 21.82 73.41 -75.75
CA GLU A 150 21.94 71.96 -75.62
C GLU A 150 22.72 71.57 -74.36
N ARG A 151 23.79 72.30 -74.02
CA ARG A 151 24.58 72.09 -72.80
C ARG A 151 23.75 72.40 -71.55
N ILE A 152 23.04 73.52 -71.51
CA ILE A 152 22.13 73.89 -70.41
C ILE A 152 21.01 72.85 -70.30
N THR A 153 20.38 72.49 -71.41
CA THR A 153 19.30 71.48 -71.45
C THR A 153 19.80 70.11 -70.96
N SER A 154 21.03 69.73 -71.30
CA SER A 154 21.65 68.47 -70.85
C SER A 154 22.00 68.51 -69.36
N MET A 155 22.54 69.63 -68.86
CA MET A 155 22.78 69.80 -67.42
C MET A 155 21.48 69.82 -66.62
N GLU A 156 20.44 70.48 -67.12
CA GLU A 156 19.12 70.46 -66.49
C GLU A 156 18.50 69.06 -66.50
N LYS A 157 18.60 68.32 -67.60
CA LYS A 157 18.18 66.90 -67.66
C LYS A 157 18.93 66.07 -66.61
N ARG A 158 20.25 66.24 -66.46
CA ARG A 158 21.04 65.57 -65.43
C ARG A 158 20.64 65.99 -64.00
N GLY A 159 20.34 67.27 -63.80
CA GLY A 159 19.84 67.81 -62.53
C GLY A 159 18.46 67.26 -62.16
N ARG A 160 17.55 67.15 -63.14
CA ARG A 160 16.24 66.52 -62.97
C ARG A 160 16.38 65.05 -62.58
N LEU A 161 17.21 64.28 -63.28
CA LEU A 161 17.48 62.87 -62.94
C LEU A 161 18.07 62.71 -61.52
N LEU A 162 19.01 63.57 -61.11
CA LEU A 162 19.55 63.54 -59.76
C LEU A 162 18.50 63.90 -58.70
N THR A 163 17.57 64.81 -59.02
CA THR A 163 16.51 65.23 -58.10
C THR A 163 15.50 64.10 -57.93
N GLU A 164 15.07 63.49 -59.04
CA GLU A 164 14.21 62.31 -59.03
C GLU A 164 14.85 61.15 -58.27
N GLU A 165 16.14 60.88 -58.46
CA GLU A 165 16.85 59.82 -57.73
C GLU A 165 16.97 60.14 -56.24
N ASN A 166 17.23 61.40 -55.87
CA ASN A 166 17.20 61.79 -54.46
C ASN A 166 15.80 61.71 -53.84
N GLU A 167 14.75 62.01 -54.60
CA GLU A 167 13.37 61.82 -54.17
C GLU A 167 13.07 60.34 -53.95
N ARG A 168 13.49 59.45 -54.88
CA ARG A 168 13.39 57.99 -54.71
C ARG A 168 14.15 57.49 -53.49
N ILE A 169 15.38 57.96 -53.28
CA ILE A 169 16.18 57.59 -52.10
C ILE A 169 15.48 58.08 -50.82
N ARG A 170 14.89 59.28 -50.83
CA ARG A 170 14.13 59.81 -49.68
C ARG A 170 12.88 58.99 -49.41
N THR A 171 12.11 58.63 -50.43
CA THR A 171 10.91 57.79 -50.24
C THR A 171 11.30 56.43 -49.66
N ILE A 172 12.32 55.77 -50.24
CA ILE A 172 12.85 54.50 -49.73
C ILE A 172 13.33 54.64 -48.29
N ALA A 173 14.09 55.70 -47.97
CA ALA A 173 14.56 55.95 -46.61
C ALA A 173 13.40 56.13 -45.63
N THR A 174 12.35 56.87 -45.99
CA THR A 174 11.17 57.04 -45.14
C THR A 174 10.36 55.75 -44.97
N GLU A 175 10.27 54.92 -46.01
CA GLU A 175 9.63 53.61 -45.95
C GLU A 175 10.42 52.65 -45.06
N LEU A 176 11.75 52.61 -45.18
CA LEU A 176 12.62 51.84 -44.29
C LEU A 176 12.52 52.33 -42.85
N GLN A 177 12.50 53.65 -42.63
CA GLN A 177 12.33 54.23 -41.30
C GLN A 177 10.99 53.80 -40.68
N ARG A 178 9.91 53.84 -41.48
CA ARG A 178 8.58 53.39 -41.07
C ARG A 178 8.58 51.89 -40.75
N ALA A 179 9.16 51.07 -41.62
CA ALA A 179 9.27 49.63 -41.40
C ALA A 179 10.07 49.30 -40.12
N ILE A 180 11.11 50.06 -39.82
CA ILE A 180 11.87 49.92 -38.56
C ILE A 180 10.99 50.27 -37.36
N VAL A 181 10.23 51.36 -37.40
CA VAL A 181 9.33 51.76 -36.31
C VAL A 181 8.24 50.73 -36.11
N ASP A 182 7.60 50.27 -37.18
CA ASP A 182 6.54 49.26 -37.13
C ASP A 182 7.06 47.92 -36.59
N LYS A 183 8.26 47.51 -37.02
CA LYS A 183 8.92 46.30 -36.47
C LYS A 183 9.29 46.46 -35.00
N LYS A 184 9.76 47.63 -34.57
CA LYS A 184 10.02 47.92 -33.14
C LYS A 184 8.74 47.84 -32.32
N ALA A 185 7.66 48.49 -32.77
CA ALA A 185 6.36 48.45 -32.09
C ALA A 185 5.76 47.03 -32.06
N SER A 186 5.93 46.25 -33.14
CA SER A 186 5.52 44.85 -33.17
C SER A 186 6.32 43.99 -32.20
N ASN A 187 7.64 44.21 -32.10
CA ASN A 187 8.49 43.48 -31.17
C ASN A 187 8.17 43.82 -29.71
N GLU A 188 7.95 45.11 -29.40
CA GLU A 188 7.58 45.57 -28.06
C GLU A 188 6.28 44.91 -27.57
N LYS A 189 5.25 44.86 -28.43
CA LYS A 189 4.00 44.13 -28.11
C LYS A 189 4.21 42.64 -27.88
N GLU A 190 5.10 42.01 -28.64
CA GLU A 190 5.41 40.60 -28.46
C GLU A 190 6.21 40.36 -27.17
N GLU A 191 7.13 41.24 -26.82
CA GLU A 191 7.84 41.21 -25.53
C GLU A 191 6.87 41.39 -24.35
N GLU A 192 5.94 42.34 -24.43
CA GLU A 192 4.87 42.51 -23.43
C GLU A 192 4.00 41.24 -23.31
N ARG A 193 3.66 40.62 -24.44
CA ARG A 193 2.89 39.37 -24.45
C ARG A 193 3.66 38.22 -23.81
N LEU A 194 4.94 38.08 -24.13
CA LEU A 194 5.81 37.03 -23.59
C LEU A 194 6.09 37.23 -22.09
N THR A 195 6.32 38.47 -21.65
CA THR A 195 6.50 38.82 -20.23
C THR A 195 5.21 38.61 -19.43
N GLY A 196 4.05 38.97 -20.00
CA GLY A 196 2.74 38.65 -19.41
C GLY A 196 2.50 37.14 -19.28
N ARG A 197 2.89 36.35 -20.29
CA ARG A 197 2.81 34.88 -20.20
C ARG A 197 3.78 34.32 -19.16
N LEU A 198 5.00 34.85 -19.08
CA LEU A 198 6.01 34.41 -18.13
C LEU A 198 5.59 34.67 -16.68
N THR A 199 5.02 35.84 -16.40
CA THR A 199 4.50 36.19 -15.07
C THR A 199 3.31 35.31 -14.68
N SER A 200 2.33 35.12 -15.57
CA SER A 200 1.20 34.21 -15.31
C SER A 200 1.65 32.76 -15.06
N MET A 201 2.60 32.25 -15.85
CA MET A 201 3.16 30.92 -15.62
C MET A 201 3.91 30.82 -14.28
N ARG A 202 4.65 31.88 -13.90
CA ARG A 202 5.34 31.94 -12.62
C ARG A 202 4.34 31.91 -11.46
N ASP A 203 3.30 32.74 -11.51
CA ASP A 203 2.27 32.81 -10.48
C ASP A 203 1.55 31.45 -10.32
N GLU A 204 1.25 30.77 -11.43
CA GLU A 204 0.66 29.43 -11.40
C GLU A 204 1.61 28.40 -10.75
N THR A 205 2.92 28.47 -11.04
CA THR A 205 3.88 27.58 -10.37
C THR A 205 4.00 27.86 -8.87
N GLU A 206 3.93 29.12 -8.45
CA GLU A 206 3.93 29.49 -7.03
C GLU A 206 2.63 29.03 -6.33
N ARG A 207 1.48 29.18 -7.01
CA ARG A 207 0.18 28.67 -6.54
C ARG A 207 0.20 27.15 -6.34
N LEU A 208 0.70 26.40 -7.32
CA LEU A 208 0.80 24.94 -7.24
C LEU A 208 1.76 24.47 -6.14
N LYS A 209 2.86 25.19 -5.90
CA LYS A 209 3.77 24.91 -4.77
C LYS A 209 3.05 25.07 -3.44
N LEU A 210 2.31 26.17 -3.25
CA LEU A 210 1.53 26.40 -2.03
C LEU A 210 0.48 25.31 -1.79
N ILE A 211 -0.24 24.90 -2.84
CA ILE A 211 -1.23 23.82 -2.76
C ILE A 211 -0.55 22.52 -2.33
N LYS A 212 0.53 22.13 -3.02
CA LYS A 212 1.29 20.93 -2.68
C LYS A 212 1.81 20.95 -1.24
N ASP A 213 2.28 22.09 -0.76
CA ASP A 213 2.79 22.23 0.61
C ASP A 213 1.68 22.11 1.66
N VAL A 214 0.48 22.61 1.37
CA VAL A 214 -0.71 22.41 2.22
C VAL A 214 -1.16 20.95 2.20
N GLU A 215 -1.26 20.33 1.03
CA GLU A 215 -1.62 18.92 0.86
C GLU A 215 -0.63 18.02 1.61
N MET A 216 0.67 18.27 1.48
CA MET A 216 1.70 17.50 2.18
C MET A 216 1.60 17.64 3.70
N ARG A 217 1.33 18.85 4.21
CA ARG A 217 1.09 19.06 5.66
C ARG A 217 -0.15 18.31 6.13
N TYR A 218 -1.23 18.36 5.36
CA TYR A 218 -2.46 17.63 5.65
C TYR A 218 -2.23 16.12 5.70
N VAL A 219 -1.59 15.54 4.67
CA VAL A 219 -1.29 14.10 4.61
C VAL A 219 -0.41 13.69 5.79
N ARG A 220 0.64 14.44 6.11
CA ARG A 220 1.50 14.15 7.27
C ARG A 220 0.74 14.17 8.59
N ALA A 221 -0.12 15.17 8.79
CA ALA A 221 -0.94 15.28 9.99
C ALA A 221 -1.95 14.12 10.08
N TRP A 222 -2.59 13.78 8.97
CA TRP A 222 -3.52 12.65 8.88
C TRP A 222 -2.84 11.32 9.16
N GLU A 223 -1.66 11.06 8.56
CA GLU A 223 -0.88 9.86 8.81
C GLU A 223 -0.39 9.76 10.25
N LYS A 224 -0.02 10.89 10.86
CA LYS A 224 0.37 10.95 12.28
C LYS A 224 -0.82 10.59 13.17
N ALA A 225 -1.95 11.25 13.00
CA ALA A 225 -3.17 10.98 13.77
C ALA A 225 -3.65 9.53 13.59
N ARG A 226 -3.59 9.00 12.37
CA ARG A 226 -3.93 7.59 12.08
C ARG A 226 -3.00 6.61 12.80
N ARG A 227 -1.69 6.91 12.86
CA ARG A 227 -0.73 6.10 13.61
C ARG A 227 -1.01 6.14 15.11
N GLU A 228 -1.23 7.33 15.67
CA GLU A 228 -1.57 7.52 17.08
C GLU A 228 -2.86 6.77 17.45
N GLN A 229 -3.91 6.88 16.62
CA GLN A 229 -5.16 6.13 16.82
C GLN A 229 -4.95 4.62 16.77
N ASN A 230 -4.15 4.12 15.82
CA ASN A 230 -3.86 2.69 15.73
C ASN A 230 -3.10 2.20 16.96
N VAL A 231 -2.09 2.94 17.42
CA VAL A 231 -1.33 2.61 18.64
C VAL A 231 -2.26 2.53 19.84
N LEU A 232 -3.10 3.55 20.06
CA LEU A 232 -4.06 3.56 21.16
C LEU A 232 -5.05 2.38 21.09
N ARG A 233 -5.53 2.03 19.90
CA ARG A 233 -6.40 0.85 19.73
C ARG A 233 -5.68 -0.43 20.11
N TYR A 234 -4.43 -0.59 19.67
CA TYR A 234 -3.64 -1.77 20.03
C TYR A 234 -3.35 -1.84 21.52
N GLU A 235 -2.98 -0.73 22.15
CA GLU A 235 -2.74 -0.66 23.60
C GLU A 235 -3.99 -1.05 24.38
N LEU A 236 -5.17 -0.50 24.02
CA LEU A 236 -6.43 -0.84 24.67
C LEU A 236 -6.79 -2.32 24.51
N GLU A 237 -6.64 -2.88 23.29
CA GLU A 237 -6.85 -4.31 23.07
C GLU A 237 -5.83 -5.20 23.82
N MET A 238 -4.59 -4.73 24.00
CA MET A 238 -3.58 -5.45 24.77
C MET A 238 -3.92 -5.42 26.26
N ASP A 239 -4.35 -4.29 26.78
CA ASP A 239 -4.75 -4.13 28.18
C ASP A 239 -5.97 -4.99 28.51
N GLU A 240 -7.00 -5.00 27.65
CA GLU A 240 -8.17 -5.88 27.80
C GLU A 240 -7.77 -7.37 27.79
N ARG A 241 -6.89 -7.77 26.87
CA ARG A 241 -6.36 -9.14 26.82
C ARG A 241 -5.52 -9.46 28.06
N GLN A 242 -4.77 -8.50 28.58
CA GLN A 242 -3.94 -8.69 29.76
C GLN A 242 -4.78 -8.80 31.03
N GLU A 243 -5.85 -8.00 31.15
CA GLU A 243 -6.82 -8.07 32.25
C GLU A 243 -7.53 -9.42 32.25
N THR A 244 -8.10 -9.83 31.12
CA THR A 244 -8.74 -11.15 30.99
C THR A 244 -7.77 -12.28 31.32
N LEU A 245 -6.52 -12.22 30.87
CA LEU A 245 -5.51 -13.23 31.21
C LEU A 245 -5.22 -13.27 32.71
N ASN A 246 -5.15 -12.11 33.36
CA ASN A 246 -4.95 -12.02 34.80
C ASN A 246 -6.15 -12.60 35.57
N ASP A 247 -7.38 -12.35 35.13
CA ASP A 247 -8.58 -12.94 35.72
C ASP A 247 -8.56 -14.46 35.62
N HIS A 248 -8.22 -15.01 34.46
CA HIS A 248 -8.07 -16.45 34.27
C HIS A 248 -7.00 -17.04 35.21
N ARG A 249 -5.86 -16.36 35.38
CA ARG A 249 -4.80 -16.80 36.32
C ARG A 249 -5.28 -16.81 37.77
N ILE A 250 -6.08 -15.81 38.17
CA ILE A 250 -6.65 -15.75 39.52
C ILE A 250 -7.64 -16.90 39.71
N CYS A 251 -8.53 -17.13 38.74
CA CYS A 251 -9.47 -18.26 38.75
C CYS A 251 -8.75 -19.60 38.83
N GLU A 252 -7.74 -19.83 38.00
CA GLU A 252 -6.94 -21.06 38.00
C GLU A 252 -6.25 -21.27 39.36
N ARG A 253 -5.66 -20.23 39.96
CA ARG A 253 -5.06 -20.32 41.29
C ARG A 253 -6.10 -20.72 42.34
N ASN A 254 -7.28 -20.11 42.31
CA ASN A 254 -8.37 -20.39 43.24
C ASN A 254 -8.87 -21.84 43.10
N GLU A 255 -9.09 -22.29 41.86
CA GLU A 255 -9.47 -23.68 41.56
C GLU A 255 -8.41 -24.66 42.06
N ASN A 256 -7.13 -24.39 41.82
CA ASN A 256 -6.03 -25.22 42.31
C ASN A 256 -5.97 -25.27 43.85
N CYS A 257 -6.21 -24.14 44.53
CA CYS A 257 -6.30 -24.09 45.99
C CYS A 257 -7.46 -24.93 46.53
N VAL A 258 -8.66 -24.78 45.94
CA VAL A 258 -9.86 -25.53 46.33
C VAL A 258 -9.68 -27.02 46.05
N ASN A 259 -9.21 -27.37 44.86
CA ASN A 259 -8.94 -28.75 44.47
C ASN A 259 -7.91 -29.39 45.42
N GLY A 260 -6.81 -28.70 45.71
CA GLY A 260 -5.81 -29.19 46.67
C GLY A 260 -6.39 -29.40 48.08
N ALA A 261 -7.29 -28.52 48.55
CA ALA A 261 -7.99 -28.70 49.82
C ALA A 261 -8.94 -29.91 49.79
N LEU A 262 -9.69 -30.07 48.70
CA LEU A 262 -10.62 -31.18 48.50
C LEU A 262 -9.88 -32.52 48.43
N THR A 263 -8.80 -32.61 47.65
CA THR A 263 -7.96 -33.81 47.58
C THR A 263 -7.42 -34.17 48.96
N ARG A 264 -6.87 -33.22 49.71
CA ARG A 264 -6.38 -33.47 51.09
C ARG A 264 -7.49 -34.00 51.99
N TYR A 265 -8.69 -33.41 51.94
CA TYR A 265 -9.83 -33.87 52.72
C TYR A 265 -10.22 -35.30 52.36
N GLN A 266 -10.35 -35.59 51.05
CA GLN A 266 -10.69 -36.93 50.56
C GLN A 266 -9.64 -37.96 50.97
N THR A 267 -8.36 -37.67 50.80
CA THR A 267 -7.26 -38.57 51.22
C THR A 267 -7.33 -38.87 52.72
N ARG A 268 -7.50 -37.84 53.56
CA ARG A 268 -7.66 -38.01 55.02
C ARG A 268 -8.89 -38.85 55.36
N ARG A 269 -10.02 -38.58 54.72
CA ARG A 269 -11.28 -39.32 54.96
C ARG A 269 -11.16 -40.78 54.54
N MET A 270 -10.55 -41.06 53.39
CA MET A 270 -10.27 -42.42 52.94
C MET A 270 -9.35 -43.15 53.92
N ALA A 271 -8.27 -42.51 54.37
CA ALA A 271 -7.36 -43.11 55.35
C ALA A 271 -8.07 -43.42 56.68
N PHE A 272 -8.91 -42.50 57.16
CA PHE A 272 -9.75 -42.72 58.34
C PHE A 272 -10.68 -43.92 58.20
N ILE A 273 -11.39 -44.01 57.06
CA ILE A 273 -12.31 -45.13 56.79
C ILE A 273 -11.53 -46.44 56.69
N LYS A 274 -10.39 -46.46 55.99
CA LYS A 274 -9.52 -47.64 55.88
C LYS A 274 -9.05 -48.13 57.24
N ASN A 275 -8.61 -47.21 58.11
CA ASN A 275 -8.22 -47.56 59.48
C ASN A 275 -9.40 -48.15 60.26
N ARG A 276 -10.59 -47.55 60.15
CA ARG A 276 -11.79 -48.08 60.82
C ARG A 276 -12.16 -49.49 60.33
N ILE A 277 -12.08 -49.74 59.02
CA ILE A 277 -12.29 -51.07 58.45
C ILE A 277 -11.29 -52.07 59.02
N GLU A 278 -10.02 -51.69 59.12
CA GLU A 278 -8.97 -52.54 59.67
C GLU A 278 -9.20 -52.87 61.15
N GLN A 279 -9.62 -51.89 61.95
CA GLN A 279 -10.00 -52.12 63.35
C GLN A 279 -11.16 -53.11 63.47
N TRP A 280 -12.18 -52.98 62.63
CA TRP A 280 -13.31 -53.91 62.60
C TRP A 280 -12.90 -55.32 62.15
N ARG A 281 -12.01 -55.42 61.16
CA ARG A 281 -11.43 -56.70 60.72
C ARG A 281 -10.71 -57.39 61.88
N GLN A 282 -9.80 -56.70 62.55
CA GLN A 282 -9.07 -57.25 63.69
C GLN A 282 -10.00 -57.68 64.84
N ARG A 283 -11.07 -56.91 65.08
CA ARG A 283 -12.07 -57.28 66.08
C ARG A 283 -12.80 -58.56 65.68
N TYR A 284 -13.24 -58.65 64.43
CA TYR A 284 -13.92 -59.83 63.90
C TYR A 284 -13.02 -61.07 63.99
N ASP A 285 -11.75 -60.96 63.62
CA ASP A 285 -10.79 -62.07 63.70
C ASP A 285 -10.60 -62.54 65.15
N ARG A 286 -10.46 -61.61 66.10
CA ARG A 286 -10.34 -61.93 67.54
C ARG A 286 -11.59 -62.60 68.10
N GLU A 287 -12.78 -62.08 67.76
CA GLU A 287 -14.05 -62.66 68.17
C GLU A 287 -14.22 -64.07 67.55
N GLY A 288 -13.83 -64.24 66.28
CA GLY A 288 -13.79 -65.53 65.59
C GLY A 288 -12.89 -66.55 66.30
N GLU A 289 -11.65 -66.18 66.62
CA GLU A 289 -10.73 -67.06 67.37
C GLU A 289 -11.27 -67.41 68.77
N MET A 290 -11.92 -66.46 69.44
CA MET A 290 -12.51 -66.67 70.75
C MET A 290 -13.66 -67.68 70.69
N HIS A 291 -14.56 -67.54 69.71
CA HIS A 291 -15.64 -68.49 69.51
C HIS A 291 -15.14 -69.86 69.06
N GLU A 292 -14.13 -69.94 68.19
CA GLU A 292 -13.56 -71.22 67.78
C GLU A 292 -12.93 -71.96 68.98
N LYS A 293 -12.25 -71.24 69.89
CA LYS A 293 -11.73 -71.80 71.15
C LYS A 293 -12.85 -72.32 72.05
N GLN A 294 -13.96 -71.58 72.17
CA GLN A 294 -15.14 -72.02 72.93
C GLN A 294 -15.77 -73.27 72.31
N ILE A 295 -15.92 -73.32 70.99
CA ILE A 295 -16.43 -74.49 70.26
C ILE A 295 -15.51 -75.69 70.50
N CYS A 296 -14.19 -75.52 70.39
CA CYS A 296 -13.23 -76.59 70.67
C CYS A 296 -13.33 -77.10 72.10
N LYS A 297 -13.47 -76.21 73.09
CA LYS A 297 -13.66 -76.58 74.50
C LYS A 297 -14.92 -77.43 74.70
N VAL A 298 -16.06 -76.95 74.19
CA VAL A 298 -17.34 -77.68 74.29
C VAL A 298 -17.27 -79.03 73.56
N ARG A 299 -16.61 -79.09 72.39
CA ARG A 299 -16.38 -80.36 71.68
C ARG A 299 -15.58 -81.35 72.52
N ASN A 300 -14.52 -80.89 73.18
CA ASN A 300 -13.72 -81.74 74.07
C ASN A 300 -14.54 -82.22 75.27
N GLU A 301 -15.33 -81.35 75.90
CA GLU A 301 -16.22 -81.71 77.01
C GLU A 301 -17.27 -82.77 76.59
N ILE A 302 -17.85 -82.63 75.39
CA ILE A 302 -18.75 -83.63 74.81
C ILE A 302 -18.03 -84.96 74.60
N GLU A 303 -16.81 -84.93 74.09
CA GLU A 303 -16.03 -86.14 73.82
C GLU A 303 -15.62 -86.85 75.13
N ASP A 304 -15.23 -86.10 76.16
CA ASP A 304 -14.93 -86.65 77.48
C ASP A 304 -16.19 -87.24 78.14
N ALA A 305 -17.33 -86.56 78.04
CA ALA A 305 -18.61 -87.08 78.52
C ALA A 305 -19.02 -88.38 77.78
N ARG A 306 -18.78 -88.45 76.46
CA ARG A 306 -19.01 -89.67 75.67
C ARG A 306 -18.13 -90.83 76.14
N LYS A 307 -16.83 -90.60 76.34
CA LYS A 307 -15.91 -91.61 76.88
C LYS A 307 -16.31 -92.08 78.26
N TYR A 308 -16.77 -91.16 79.13
CA TYR A 308 -17.27 -91.51 80.46
C TYR A 308 -18.53 -92.39 80.39
N LEU A 309 -19.49 -92.02 79.54
CA LEU A 309 -20.69 -92.83 79.31
C LEU A 309 -20.37 -94.20 78.74
N GLU A 310 -19.42 -94.30 77.82
CA GLU A 310 -18.96 -95.56 77.26
C GLU A 310 -18.37 -96.47 78.35
N LYS A 311 -17.47 -95.94 79.19
CA LYS A 311 -16.91 -96.66 80.35
C LYS A 311 -18.02 -97.16 81.28
N LEU A 312 -18.93 -96.29 81.70
CA LEU A 312 -20.03 -96.67 82.58
C LEU A 312 -20.93 -97.74 81.94
N THR A 313 -21.17 -97.65 80.64
CA THR A 313 -21.93 -98.66 79.88
C THR A 313 -21.18 -100.01 79.86
N THR A 314 -19.85 -100.01 79.70
CA THR A 314 -19.05 -101.24 79.75
C THR A 314 -19.04 -101.86 81.16
N GLU A 315 -18.90 -101.06 82.21
CA GLU A 315 -19.00 -101.52 83.60
C GLU A 315 -20.38 -102.09 83.90
N TYR A 316 -21.45 -101.40 83.50
CA TYR A 316 -22.82 -101.89 83.65
C TYR A 316 -23.02 -103.23 82.94
N ARG A 317 -22.53 -103.37 81.69
CA ARG A 317 -22.57 -104.65 80.95
C ARG A 317 -21.81 -105.76 81.67
N SER A 318 -20.62 -105.46 82.19
CA SER A 318 -19.81 -106.43 82.94
C SER A 318 -20.48 -106.85 84.25
N ASN A 319 -21.03 -105.90 85.01
CA ASN A 319 -21.78 -106.16 86.23
C ASN A 319 -23.06 -106.96 85.95
N GLN A 320 -23.78 -106.64 84.88
CA GLN A 320 -24.96 -107.39 84.47
C GLN A 320 -24.60 -108.82 84.10
N GLN A 321 -23.54 -109.03 83.32
CA GLN A 321 -23.02 -110.36 83.00
C GLN A 321 -22.65 -111.13 84.28
N PHE A 322 -21.97 -110.49 85.23
CA PHE A 322 -21.64 -111.09 86.52
C PHE A 322 -22.90 -111.52 87.30
N ILE A 323 -23.91 -110.64 87.41
CA ILE A 323 -25.18 -110.97 88.07
C ILE A 323 -25.88 -112.14 87.37
N ASP A 324 -25.95 -112.12 86.04
CA ASP A 324 -26.59 -113.18 85.27
C ASP A 324 -25.88 -114.53 85.46
N THR A 325 -24.53 -114.53 85.44
CA THR A 325 -23.73 -115.74 85.74
C THR A 325 -23.95 -116.25 87.16
N TYR A 326 -23.96 -115.35 88.15
CA TYR A 326 -24.21 -115.72 89.55
C TYR A 326 -25.62 -116.29 89.77
N LEU A 327 -26.64 -115.71 89.13
CA LEU A 327 -28.02 -116.23 89.16
C LEU A 327 -28.11 -117.59 88.47
N ALA A 328 -27.41 -117.80 87.36
CA ALA A 328 -27.34 -119.08 86.68
C ALA A 328 -26.66 -120.16 87.53
N GLU A 329 -25.56 -119.84 88.21
CA GLU A 329 -24.87 -120.72 89.17
C GLU A 329 -25.76 -121.06 90.37
N GLN A 330 -26.42 -120.07 90.98
CA GLN A 330 -27.41 -120.28 92.04
C GLN A 330 -28.54 -121.21 91.60
N ALA A 331 -29.08 -121.02 90.40
CA ALA A 331 -30.11 -121.88 89.84
C ALA A 331 -29.58 -123.31 89.59
N ALA A 332 -28.35 -123.46 89.09
CA ALA A 332 -27.69 -124.75 88.91
C ALA A 332 -27.49 -125.48 90.25
N LEU A 333 -27.01 -124.78 91.28
CA LEU A 333 -26.86 -125.31 92.64
C LEU A 333 -28.20 -125.74 93.25
N LYS A 334 -29.27 -124.95 93.04
CA LYS A 334 -30.62 -125.36 93.46
C LYS A 334 -31.09 -126.62 92.75
N ARG A 335 -30.94 -126.71 91.43
CA ARG A 335 -31.28 -127.94 90.66
C ARG A 335 -30.46 -129.14 91.12
N GLN A 336 -29.17 -128.96 91.42
CA GLN A 336 -28.32 -130.03 91.93
C GLN A 336 -28.81 -130.51 93.30
N LYS A 337 -29.09 -129.59 94.24
CA LYS A 337 -29.66 -129.95 95.55
C LYS A 337 -31.01 -130.64 95.42
N GLU A 338 -31.90 -130.15 94.55
CA GLU A 338 -33.19 -130.78 94.27
C GLU A 338 -33.00 -132.20 93.70
N HIS A 339 -32.02 -132.38 92.81
CA HIS A 339 -31.66 -133.68 92.27
C HIS A 339 -31.08 -134.62 93.35
N GLU A 340 -30.16 -134.14 94.20
CA GLU A 340 -29.61 -134.88 95.33
C GLU A 340 -30.70 -135.32 96.29
N VAL A 341 -31.59 -134.41 96.70
CA VAL A 341 -32.76 -134.74 97.55
C VAL A 341 -33.68 -135.76 96.85
N HIS A 342 -33.88 -135.67 95.54
CA HIS A 342 -34.66 -136.63 94.79
C HIS A 342 -33.99 -138.02 94.75
N VAL A 343 -32.67 -138.07 94.54
CA VAL A 343 -31.86 -139.30 94.55
C VAL A 343 -31.84 -139.92 95.94
N GLU A 344 -31.68 -139.13 97.00
CA GLU A 344 -31.75 -139.58 98.39
C GLU A 344 -33.13 -140.17 98.70
N ARG A 345 -34.22 -139.46 98.37
CA ARG A 345 -35.59 -139.99 98.53
C ARG A 345 -35.80 -141.30 97.79
N SER A 346 -35.30 -141.39 96.55
CA SER A 346 -35.38 -142.61 95.74
C SER A 346 -34.54 -143.74 96.34
N THR A 347 -33.35 -143.44 96.83
CA THR A 347 -32.46 -144.39 97.53
C THR A 347 -33.10 -144.90 98.80
N ILE A 348 -33.70 -144.03 99.62
CA ILE A 348 -34.45 -144.41 100.83
C ILE A 348 -35.61 -145.34 100.45
N ARG A 349 -36.36 -145.05 99.38
CA ARG A 349 -37.43 -145.92 98.87
C ARG A 349 -36.91 -147.29 98.46
N ILE A 350 -35.81 -147.35 97.69
CA ILE A 350 -35.17 -148.61 97.27
C ILE A 350 -34.66 -149.38 98.48
N GLN A 351 -33.98 -148.70 99.42
CA GLN A 351 -33.49 -149.31 100.65
C GLN A 351 -34.63 -149.85 101.52
N ALA A 352 -35.75 -149.11 101.66
CA ALA A 352 -36.93 -149.58 102.38
C ALA A 352 -37.59 -150.77 101.67
N TRP A 353 -37.65 -150.76 100.33
CA TRP A 353 -38.13 -151.89 99.53
C TRP A 353 -37.24 -153.12 99.72
N TRP A 354 -35.92 -152.98 99.64
CA TRP A 354 -34.95 -154.05 99.88
C TRP A 354 -35.00 -154.59 101.31
N ARG A 355 -35.07 -153.72 102.33
CA ARG A 355 -35.29 -154.13 103.73
C ARG A 355 -36.59 -154.91 103.88
N GLY A 356 -37.67 -154.44 103.25
CA GLY A 356 -38.95 -155.16 103.22
C GLY A 356 -38.87 -156.51 102.50
N ILE A 357 -38.11 -156.61 101.40
CA ILE A 357 -37.84 -157.88 100.71
C ILE A 357 -36.99 -158.82 101.57
N MET A 358 -35.93 -158.33 102.23
CA MET A 358 -35.10 -159.15 103.12
C MET A 358 -35.95 -159.79 104.24
N VAL A 359 -36.88 -159.02 104.82
CA VAL A 359 -37.83 -159.53 105.83
C VAL A 359 -38.79 -160.55 105.21
N ARG A 360 -39.41 -160.26 104.07
CA ARG A 360 -40.42 -161.14 103.43
C ARG A 360 -39.84 -162.42 102.83
N ARG A 361 -38.63 -162.37 102.25
CA ARG A 361 -37.92 -163.52 101.66
C ARG A 361 -36.96 -164.20 102.64
N LYS A 362 -36.90 -163.75 103.90
CA LYS A 362 -36.11 -164.34 105.00
C LYS A 362 -34.61 -164.47 104.68
N LEU A 363 -34.04 -163.42 104.11
CA LEU A 363 -32.61 -163.33 103.78
C LEU A 363 -31.87 -162.51 104.87
N GLY A 364 -30.64 -162.91 105.22
CA GLY A 364 -29.85 -162.24 106.25
C GLY A 364 -30.23 -162.62 107.70
N PRO A 365 -30.12 -161.68 108.68
CA PRO A 365 -30.36 -161.95 110.12
C PRO A 365 -31.76 -162.47 110.48
N TYR A 366 -32.70 -162.49 109.52
CA TYR A 366 -34.08 -162.95 109.67
C TYR A 366 -34.30 -164.41 109.19
N ARG A 367 -33.22 -165.19 109.03
CA ARG A 367 -33.27 -166.63 108.76
C ARG A 367 -33.46 -167.41 110.07
N PRO A 368 -34.60 -168.10 110.32
CA PRO A 368 -34.81 -168.85 111.55
C PRO A 368 -33.96 -170.14 111.58
N GLU A 369 -33.14 -170.30 112.62
CA GLU A 369 -32.41 -171.52 112.97
C GLU A 369 -33.36 -172.62 113.51
N GLU A 370 -33.09 -173.88 113.16
CA GLU A 370 -33.92 -175.07 113.44
C GLU A 370 -34.05 -175.42 114.93
N LYS A 371 -35.23 -175.89 115.37
CA LYS A 371 -35.39 -176.75 116.56
C LYS A 371 -36.34 -177.94 116.30
N LYS A 372 -35.76 -179.15 116.32
CA LYS A 372 -36.41 -180.47 116.39
C LYS A 372 -36.78 -180.83 117.84
N LYS A 373 -38.03 -181.27 118.14
CA LYS A 373 -38.41 -182.22 119.23
C LYS A 373 -39.75 -182.90 118.87
N LYS A 374 -39.75 -184.16 118.39
CA LYS A 374 -39.88 -185.47 119.10
C LYS A 374 -41.29 -185.79 119.64
N ARG A 375 -41.92 -186.79 119.01
CA ARG A 375 -43.15 -187.52 119.37
C ARG A 375 -43.02 -188.28 120.71
N ALA A 376 -44.14 -188.52 121.39
CA ALA A 376 -44.33 -189.71 122.23
C ALA A 376 -45.81 -190.13 122.35
N ILE A 377 -46.10 -191.37 121.92
CA ILE A 377 -47.03 -192.38 122.50
C ILE A 377 -48.55 -192.09 122.50
N LYS A 378 -49.50 -192.99 122.20
CA LYS A 378 -49.71 -194.24 121.43
C LYS A 378 -51.24 -194.52 121.52
N THR A 379 -51.77 -195.29 120.56
CA THR A 379 -52.94 -196.21 120.62
C THR A 379 -54.41 -195.73 120.52
N LYS A 380 -55.09 -196.41 119.56
CA LYS A 380 -56.51 -196.86 119.45
C LYS A 380 -57.56 -195.74 119.30
N LYS A 381 -58.41 -195.75 118.28
CA LYS A 381 -59.17 -196.84 117.64
C LYS A 381 -59.27 -196.61 116.12
#